data_AF-A0A947S310-F1
#
_entry.id   AF-A0A947S310-F1
#
_cell.length_a   1.000
_cell.length_b   1.000
_cell.length_c   1.000
_cell.angle_alpha   90.00
_cell.angle_beta   90.00
_cell.angle_gamma   90.00
#
_symmetry.space_group_name_H-M   'P 1'
#
loop_
_entity.id
_entity.type
_entity.pdbx_description
1 polymer ?
#
loop_
_entity_poly.entity_id
_entity_poly.type
_entity_poly.pdbx_seq_one_letter_code
_entity_poly.pdbx_strand_id
1 'polypeptide(L)'
;MYWTNFLHIYQPPAQKPYWIKRVAEESYKKLMNGFLNDKDAKVTLNINACLTELLIKNKGKDILEKLKTLAARGQVEFTASAKYHPFLPLLPEAEIVRQIKLNEQTNKKIFGKLYQPRGFFSPEMAYSKKIAKIASKLGYLWVLADELAYNGKVNVMDHNLLYKIKGIKNLHVFFRERDASFRILSAQIFSPKLLYAMLGARMHKTEYLLTAMDGETFGHHRPGLEDMLFNLYADKKLKSVTISELFELYNKVKMVEPLDSTWALMKKDLVRKTPFSRWHNPANPIHVKQWQLTYLAIKEFNKIGFKQKFYPKVRKMLDQAIHSDQYWWASAQPWWSIEMIEGGAKELMDTVLVIPSASKKAKEQAKKLYQEILYTSFAWQRSGKVDQLVKESDEDVTQRIVKQQTFIPKKELERMIHQLKKQMQTAAKALEYERAAQIRNRIRELEEKL
;
A
#
# COMPACT_ATOMS: atom_id res chain seq x y z
N MET A 1 -3.59 11.94 -23.81
CA MET A 1 -3.73 10.89 -22.79
C MET A 1 -3.99 11.50 -21.41
N TYR A 2 -4.87 10.89 -20.62
CA TYR A 2 -5.08 11.25 -19.20
C TYR A 2 -4.17 10.41 -18.30
N TRP A 3 -3.79 10.93 -17.15
CA TRP A 3 -3.02 10.18 -16.15
C TRP A 3 -3.71 10.26 -14.81
N THR A 4 -3.97 9.10 -14.22
CA THR A 4 -4.45 9.00 -12.86
C THR A 4 -3.37 8.37 -12.01
N ASN A 5 -2.96 9.13 -10.99
CA ASN A 5 -1.98 8.68 -10.02
C ASN A 5 -2.67 8.39 -8.69
N PHE A 6 -2.58 7.14 -8.27
CA PHE A 6 -3.02 6.70 -6.96
C PHE A 6 -1.82 6.51 -6.03
N LEU A 7 -1.81 7.23 -4.92
CA LEU A 7 -0.79 7.08 -3.88
C LEU A 7 -1.43 6.54 -2.60
N HIS A 8 -0.85 5.49 -2.05
CA HIS A 8 -1.19 4.92 -0.75
C HIS A 8 -0.14 5.32 0.28
N ILE A 9 -0.54 5.90 1.40
CA ILE A 9 0.36 6.19 2.52
C ILE A 9 -0.15 5.56 3.81
N TYR A 10 0.73 4.83 4.48
CA TYR A 10 0.38 4.03 5.64
C TYR A 10 1.60 3.77 6.53
N GLN A 11 1.36 3.67 7.84
CA GLN A 11 2.34 3.15 8.79
C GLN A 11 1.63 2.26 9.84
N PRO A 12 2.28 1.16 10.30
CA PRO A 12 1.72 0.26 11.29
C PRO A 12 1.31 0.93 12.60
N PRO A 13 0.27 0.41 13.30
CA PRO A 13 -0.20 1.00 14.56
C PRO A 13 0.86 1.07 15.65
N ALA A 14 1.78 0.11 15.68
CA ALA A 14 2.88 0.04 16.63
C ALA A 14 4.17 0.73 16.14
N GLN A 15 4.12 1.47 15.02
CA GLN A 15 5.31 2.08 14.44
C GLN A 15 5.99 3.07 15.39
N LYS A 16 7.33 3.02 15.43
CA LYS A 16 8.12 3.84 16.34
C LYS A 16 8.03 5.33 15.96
N PRO A 17 7.94 6.25 16.94
CA PRO A 17 7.92 7.69 16.71
C PRO A 17 9.04 8.21 15.78
N TYR A 18 10.24 7.64 15.89
CA TYR A 18 11.37 7.96 15.03
C TYR A 18 11.03 7.75 13.55
N TRP A 19 10.52 6.56 13.18
CA TRP A 19 10.16 6.23 11.81
C TRP A 19 9.02 7.10 11.30
N ILE A 20 7.99 7.35 12.11
CA ILE A 20 6.88 8.25 11.72
C ILE A 20 7.39 9.63 11.34
N LYS A 21 8.25 10.24 12.17
CA LYS A 21 8.82 11.56 11.89
C LYS A 21 9.71 11.56 10.66
N ARG A 22 10.55 10.52 10.53
CA ARG A 22 11.48 10.39 9.40
C ARG A 22 10.72 10.27 8.08
N VAL A 23 9.79 9.32 7.96
CA VAL A 23 9.01 9.13 6.72
C VAL A 23 8.16 10.36 6.40
N ALA A 24 7.61 11.03 7.44
CA ALA A 24 6.85 12.26 7.27
C ALA A 24 7.67 13.39 6.62
N GLU A 25 8.91 13.61 7.07
CA GLU A 25 9.80 14.64 6.50
C GLU A 25 10.39 14.21 5.16
N GLU A 26 10.78 12.94 5.01
CA GLU A 26 11.47 12.45 3.83
C GLU A 26 10.54 12.22 2.63
N SER A 27 9.24 11.98 2.87
CA SER A 27 8.24 11.71 1.83
C SER A 27 6.99 12.58 1.94
N TYR A 28 6.12 12.39 2.94
CA TYR A 28 4.76 12.96 2.93
C TYR A 28 4.75 14.49 2.81
N LYS A 29 5.63 15.17 3.57
CA LYS A 29 5.75 16.62 3.54
C LYS A 29 6.22 17.13 2.19
N LYS A 30 7.16 16.42 1.54
CA LYS A 30 7.61 16.75 0.19
C LYS A 30 6.50 16.57 -0.83
N LEU A 31 5.78 15.44 -0.79
CA LEU A 31 4.64 15.19 -1.65
C LEU A 31 3.60 16.32 -1.56
N MET A 32 3.20 16.68 -0.34
CA MET A 32 2.20 17.73 -0.14
C MET A 32 2.71 19.10 -0.62
N ASN A 33 3.96 19.45 -0.34
CA ASN A 33 4.54 20.71 -0.81
C ASN A 33 4.64 20.73 -2.35
N GLY A 34 5.06 19.62 -2.97
CA GLY A 34 5.15 19.51 -4.43
C GLY A 34 3.81 19.66 -5.12
N PHE A 35 2.75 19.02 -4.60
CA PHE A 35 1.40 19.20 -5.13
C PHE A 35 0.87 20.62 -4.91
N LEU A 36 1.20 21.29 -3.79
CA LEU A 36 0.78 22.67 -3.54
C LEU A 36 1.42 23.67 -4.52
N ASN A 37 2.60 23.37 -5.04
CA ASN A 37 3.31 24.21 -6.00
C ASN A 37 2.70 24.15 -7.41
N ASP A 38 1.85 23.16 -7.69
CA ASP A 38 1.21 22.98 -8.99
C ASP A 38 -0.31 22.92 -8.83
N LYS A 39 -0.99 24.04 -9.11
CA LYS A 39 -2.45 24.20 -8.95
C LYS A 39 -3.28 23.21 -9.76
N ASP A 40 -2.74 22.64 -10.84
CA ASP A 40 -3.46 21.72 -11.71
C ASP A 40 -3.13 20.25 -11.39
N ALA A 41 -2.22 19.99 -10.44
CA ALA A 41 -1.88 18.64 -10.02
C ALA A 41 -3.08 17.97 -9.35
N LYS A 42 -3.52 16.84 -9.91
CA LYS A 42 -4.60 16.02 -9.37
C LYS A 42 -4.12 14.61 -9.04
N VAL A 43 -4.31 14.21 -7.79
CA VAL A 43 -3.90 12.91 -7.27
C VAL A 43 -5.05 12.25 -6.52
N THR A 44 -5.17 10.93 -6.65
CA THR A 44 -6.05 10.14 -5.78
C THR A 44 -5.21 9.60 -4.64
N LEU A 45 -5.56 9.93 -3.40
CA LEU A 45 -4.77 9.59 -2.23
C LEU A 45 -5.56 8.71 -1.27
N ASN A 46 -4.95 7.60 -0.88
CA ASN A 46 -5.37 6.84 0.28
C ASN A 46 -4.45 7.11 1.47
N ILE A 47 -5.06 7.47 2.61
CA ILE A 47 -4.41 7.53 3.92
C ILE A 47 -5.26 6.77 4.93
N ASN A 48 -4.69 5.72 5.52
CA ASN A 48 -5.36 5.00 6.60
C ASN A 48 -5.42 5.89 7.85
N ALA A 49 -6.54 5.84 8.55
CA ALA A 49 -6.77 6.71 9.69
C ALA A 49 -5.80 6.43 10.86
N CYS A 50 -5.22 5.22 10.93
CA CYS A 50 -4.10 4.95 11.83
C CYS A 50 -2.92 5.93 11.59
N LEU A 51 -2.52 6.15 10.33
CA LEU A 51 -1.46 7.10 10.02
C LEU A 51 -1.85 8.53 10.38
N THR A 52 -3.12 8.94 10.17
CA THR A 52 -3.54 10.29 10.58
C THR A 52 -3.40 10.53 12.09
N GLU A 53 -3.77 9.55 12.92
CA GLU A 53 -3.60 9.61 14.38
C GLU A 53 -2.11 9.61 14.77
N LEU A 54 -1.30 8.80 14.09
CA LEU A 54 0.15 8.75 14.30
C LEU A 54 0.83 10.08 13.94
N LEU A 55 0.43 10.73 12.83
CA LEU A 55 0.95 12.05 12.45
C LEU A 55 0.59 13.10 13.50
N ILE A 56 -0.65 13.14 13.98
CA ILE A 56 -1.06 14.04 15.06
C ILE A 56 -0.21 13.83 16.31
N LYS A 57 -0.05 12.57 16.74
CA LYS A 57 0.74 12.20 17.92
C LYS A 57 2.21 12.59 17.78
N ASN A 58 2.75 12.59 16.58
CA ASN A 58 4.17 12.81 16.29
C ASN A 58 4.49 14.17 15.67
N LYS A 59 3.65 15.19 15.90
CA LYS A 59 3.83 16.59 15.45
C LYS A 59 3.75 16.80 13.93
N GLY A 60 3.20 15.87 13.16
CA GLY A 60 2.96 15.99 11.71
C GLY A 60 1.62 16.62 11.32
N LYS A 61 1.09 17.55 12.13
CA LYS A 61 -0.21 18.21 11.84
C LYS A 61 -0.16 19.08 10.58
N ASP A 62 1.00 19.66 10.25
CA ASP A 62 1.19 20.50 9.07
C ASP A 62 0.91 19.73 7.77
N ILE A 63 1.26 18.45 7.70
CA ILE A 63 0.95 17.57 6.57
C ILE A 63 -0.57 17.42 6.39
N LEU A 64 -1.30 17.26 7.49
CA LEU A 64 -2.76 17.13 7.46
C LEU A 64 -3.45 18.43 7.02
N GLU A 65 -2.95 19.59 7.45
CA GLU A 65 -3.47 20.90 7.00
C GLU A 65 -3.19 21.15 5.51
N LYS A 66 -2.02 20.74 5.00
CA LYS A 66 -1.73 20.77 3.57
C LYS A 66 -2.65 19.85 2.78
N LEU A 67 -2.93 18.65 3.27
CA LEU A 67 -3.92 17.74 2.68
C LEU A 67 -5.32 18.35 2.64
N LYS A 68 -5.76 19.02 3.71
CA LYS A 68 -7.03 19.76 3.70
C LYS A 68 -7.03 20.84 2.62
N THR A 69 -5.94 21.60 2.50
CA THR A 69 -5.81 22.65 1.48
C THR A 69 -5.90 22.07 0.07
N LEU A 70 -5.15 20.99 -0.21
CA LEU A 70 -5.17 20.30 -1.50
C LEU A 70 -6.55 19.72 -1.83
N ALA A 71 -7.21 19.09 -0.86
CA ALA A 71 -8.56 18.56 -1.04
C ALA A 71 -9.59 19.67 -1.27
N ALA A 72 -9.50 20.79 -0.54
CA ALA A 72 -10.37 21.95 -0.75
C ALA A 72 -10.19 22.60 -2.14
N ARG A 73 -8.99 22.50 -2.71
CA ARG A 73 -8.67 22.93 -4.07
C ARG A 73 -9.03 21.91 -5.16
N GLY A 74 -9.57 20.74 -4.80
CA GLY A 74 -9.86 19.65 -5.75
C GLY A 74 -8.62 18.96 -6.32
N GLN A 75 -7.45 19.16 -5.71
CA GLN A 75 -6.18 18.55 -6.12
C GLN A 75 -6.01 17.13 -5.55
N VAL A 76 -6.63 16.84 -4.40
CA VAL A 76 -6.60 15.53 -3.77
C VAL A 76 -8.01 14.95 -3.70
N GLU A 77 -8.23 13.79 -4.33
CA GLU A 77 -9.36 12.92 -4.05
C GLU A 77 -8.98 11.93 -2.94
N PHE A 78 -9.68 11.97 -1.80
CA PHE A 78 -9.49 10.94 -0.78
C PHE A 78 -10.15 9.61 -1.17
N THR A 79 -9.48 8.50 -0.84
CA THR A 79 -10.03 7.14 -0.97
C THR A 79 -10.19 6.49 0.41
N ALA A 80 -11.29 5.74 0.61
CA ALA A 80 -11.53 5.00 1.85
C ALA A 80 -10.64 3.76 1.95
N SER A 81 -10.40 3.29 3.18
CA SER A 81 -9.73 2.02 3.46
C SER A 81 -10.12 1.51 4.85
N ALA A 82 -9.37 0.56 5.41
CA ALA A 82 -9.54 -0.02 6.73
C ALA A 82 -8.54 0.57 7.73
N LYS A 83 -9.00 0.95 8.94
CA LYS A 83 -8.25 1.86 9.83
C LYS A 83 -6.83 1.40 10.14
N TYR A 84 -6.68 0.16 10.58
CA TYR A 84 -5.39 -0.41 10.98
C TYR A 84 -4.81 -1.34 9.91
N HIS A 85 -5.19 -1.12 8.65
CA HIS A 85 -4.67 -1.86 7.48
C HIS A 85 -4.69 -3.40 7.61
N PRO A 86 -5.78 -4.03 8.09
CA PRO A 86 -5.87 -5.49 8.15
C PRO A 86 -5.96 -6.13 6.76
N PHE A 87 -5.53 -7.39 6.65
CA PHE A 87 -5.71 -8.18 5.43
C PHE A 87 -7.17 -8.67 5.30
N LEU A 88 -8.01 -7.87 4.63
CA LEU A 88 -9.47 -8.03 4.64
C LEU A 88 -10.02 -9.34 4.08
N PRO A 89 -9.52 -9.95 2.99
CA PRO A 89 -10.19 -11.09 2.35
C PRO A 89 -10.51 -12.25 3.30
N LEU A 90 -9.64 -12.47 4.29
CA LEU A 90 -9.71 -13.58 5.24
C LEU A 90 -10.48 -13.25 6.53
N LEU A 91 -10.80 -11.98 6.78
CA LEU A 91 -11.52 -11.58 7.98
C LEU A 91 -13.04 -11.78 7.88
N PRO A 92 -13.75 -12.02 8.99
CA PRO A 92 -15.21 -11.99 9.01
C PRO A 92 -15.78 -10.65 8.51
N GLU A 93 -16.95 -10.67 7.83
CA GLU A 93 -17.58 -9.45 7.27
C GLU A 93 -17.80 -8.35 8.32
N ALA A 94 -18.15 -8.73 9.56
CA ALA A 94 -18.32 -7.79 10.66
C ALA A 94 -17.03 -7.02 11.01
N GLU A 95 -15.87 -7.70 11.03
CA GLU A 95 -14.58 -7.07 11.30
C GLU A 95 -14.13 -6.18 10.12
N ILE A 96 -14.41 -6.60 8.88
CA ILE A 96 -14.15 -5.79 7.69
C ILE A 96 -14.95 -4.48 7.77
N VAL A 97 -16.28 -4.58 7.91
CA VAL A 97 -17.17 -3.40 7.98
C VAL A 97 -16.78 -2.49 9.14
N ARG A 98 -16.42 -3.06 10.29
CA ARG A 98 -15.94 -2.30 11.45
C ARG A 98 -14.71 -1.48 11.11
N GLN A 99 -13.68 -2.09 10.53
CA GLN A 99 -12.41 -1.42 10.22
C GLN A 99 -12.58 -0.31 9.19
N ILE A 100 -13.48 -0.50 8.22
CA ILE A 100 -13.84 0.53 7.24
C ILE A 100 -14.55 1.70 7.91
N LYS A 101 -15.57 1.43 8.74
CA LYS A 101 -16.31 2.46 9.47
C LYS A 101 -15.42 3.24 10.44
N LEU A 102 -14.51 2.57 11.15
CA LEU A 102 -13.52 3.22 12.02
C LEU A 102 -12.62 4.16 11.24
N ASN A 103 -12.16 3.75 10.05
CA ASN A 103 -11.34 4.58 9.18
C ASN A 103 -12.07 5.85 8.78
N GLU A 104 -13.30 5.70 8.29
CA GLU A 104 -14.13 6.85 7.91
C GLU A 104 -14.41 7.78 9.08
N GLN A 105 -14.81 7.24 10.23
CA GLN A 105 -15.16 8.05 11.39
C GLN A 105 -13.97 8.87 11.88
N THR A 106 -12.77 8.27 11.97
CA THR A 106 -11.57 8.99 12.38
C THR A 106 -11.17 10.04 11.33
N ASN A 107 -11.12 9.68 10.04
CA ASN A 107 -10.73 10.62 8.99
C ASN A 107 -11.75 11.76 8.81
N LYS A 108 -13.06 11.49 8.92
CA LYS A 108 -14.12 12.53 8.91
C LYS A 108 -13.97 13.51 10.09
N LYS A 109 -13.54 13.05 11.27
CA LYS A 109 -13.24 13.95 12.41
C LYS A 109 -12.06 14.88 12.13
N ILE A 110 -11.08 14.42 11.36
CA ILE A 110 -9.83 15.16 11.11
C ILE A 110 -9.98 16.12 9.92
N PHE A 111 -10.52 15.63 8.81
CA PHE A 111 -10.63 16.35 7.54
C PHE A 111 -12.02 17.00 7.32
N GLY A 112 -13.00 16.70 8.17
CA GLY A 112 -14.35 17.27 8.07
C GLY A 112 -15.05 16.88 6.77
N LYS A 113 -15.77 17.85 6.19
CA LYS A 113 -16.52 17.68 4.92
C LYS A 113 -15.62 17.41 3.71
N LEU A 114 -14.30 17.57 3.82
CA LEU A 114 -13.38 17.28 2.71
C LEU A 114 -13.16 15.77 2.51
N TYR A 115 -13.40 14.95 3.53
CA TYR A 115 -13.26 13.50 3.43
C TYR A 115 -14.56 12.83 2.98
N GLN A 116 -14.78 12.83 1.66
CA GLN A 116 -15.93 12.21 1.01
C GLN A 116 -15.47 11.17 -0.03
N PRO A 117 -14.86 10.06 0.41
CA PRO A 117 -14.31 9.07 -0.51
C PRO A 117 -15.41 8.41 -1.35
N ARG A 118 -15.22 8.40 -2.66
CA ARG A 118 -16.07 7.69 -3.62
C ARG A 118 -15.57 6.27 -3.90
N GLY A 119 -14.28 6.04 -3.68
CA GLY A 119 -13.62 4.75 -3.87
C GLY A 119 -13.19 4.07 -2.58
N PHE A 120 -12.96 2.77 -2.70
CA PHE A 120 -12.43 1.93 -1.63
C PHE A 120 -11.13 1.24 -2.04
N PHE A 121 -10.08 1.47 -1.27
CA PHE A 121 -8.81 0.75 -1.33
C PHE A 121 -8.76 -0.30 -0.22
N SER A 122 -8.89 -1.56 -0.61
CA SER A 122 -8.59 -2.70 0.27
C SER A 122 -7.09 -2.70 0.56
N PRO A 123 -6.63 -2.76 1.83
CA PRO A 123 -5.22 -2.94 2.18
C PRO A 123 -4.52 -3.94 1.27
N GLU A 124 -3.30 -3.61 0.84
CA GLU A 124 -2.50 -4.43 -0.09
C GLU A 124 -3.07 -4.57 -1.51
N MET A 125 -4.02 -3.70 -1.87
CA MET A 125 -4.87 -3.87 -3.05
C MET A 125 -5.52 -5.26 -3.08
N ALA A 126 -5.83 -5.81 -1.90
CA ALA A 126 -6.32 -7.17 -1.75
C ALA A 126 -7.77 -7.27 -2.22
N TYR A 127 -7.94 -7.60 -3.50
CA TYR A 127 -9.24 -7.79 -4.11
C TYR A 127 -9.75 -9.22 -3.86
N SER A 128 -11.03 -9.30 -3.49
CA SER A 128 -11.84 -10.49 -3.69
C SER A 128 -13.29 -10.10 -3.95
N LYS A 129 -14.08 -11.00 -4.54
CA LYS A 129 -15.51 -10.74 -4.80
C LYS A 129 -16.28 -10.42 -3.51
N LYS A 130 -15.85 -10.97 -2.37
CA LYS A 130 -16.38 -10.66 -1.03
C LYS A 130 -16.13 -9.21 -0.65
N ILE A 131 -14.90 -8.71 -0.81
CA ILE A 131 -14.55 -7.32 -0.51
C ILE A 131 -15.30 -6.36 -1.43
N ALA A 132 -15.38 -6.67 -2.72
CA ALA A 132 -16.14 -5.88 -3.68
C ALA A 132 -17.63 -5.78 -3.29
N LYS A 133 -18.26 -6.89 -2.87
CA LYS A 133 -19.65 -6.86 -2.38
C LYS A 133 -19.81 -5.98 -1.15
N ILE A 134 -18.90 -6.06 -0.19
CA ILE A 134 -18.94 -5.23 1.02
C ILE A 134 -18.76 -3.75 0.66
N ALA A 135 -17.80 -3.42 -0.21
CA ALA A 135 -17.57 -2.06 -0.66
C ALA A 135 -18.81 -1.45 -1.34
N SER A 136 -19.46 -2.23 -2.22
CA SER A 136 -20.73 -1.82 -2.86
C SER A 136 -21.86 -1.61 -1.84
N LYS A 137 -22.03 -2.51 -0.85
CA LYS A 137 -23.02 -2.35 0.23
C LYS A 137 -22.79 -1.09 1.07
N LEU A 138 -21.54 -0.65 1.22
CA LEU A 138 -21.16 0.56 1.95
C LEU A 138 -21.29 1.84 1.11
N GLY A 139 -21.67 1.72 -0.17
CA GLY A 139 -21.95 2.86 -1.04
C GLY A 139 -20.76 3.37 -1.86
N TYR A 140 -19.63 2.67 -1.86
CA TYR A 140 -18.51 3.06 -2.73
C TYR A 140 -18.82 2.74 -4.20
N LEU A 141 -18.34 3.60 -5.10
CA LEU A 141 -18.58 3.52 -6.54
C LEU A 141 -17.51 2.73 -7.28
N TRP A 142 -16.32 2.61 -6.70
CA TRP A 142 -15.22 1.87 -7.30
C TRP A 142 -14.27 1.24 -6.27
N VAL A 143 -13.59 0.19 -6.71
CA VAL A 143 -12.45 -0.43 -6.02
C VAL A 143 -11.24 -0.46 -6.93
N LEU A 144 -10.05 -0.52 -6.33
CA LEU A 144 -8.79 -0.70 -7.05
C LEU A 144 -8.40 -2.19 -7.00
N ALA A 145 -7.98 -2.72 -8.14
CA ALA A 145 -7.43 -4.06 -8.26
C ALA A 145 -6.14 -4.01 -9.08
N ASP A 146 -5.36 -5.07 -8.95
CA ASP A 146 -4.13 -5.21 -9.71
C ASP A 146 -4.43 -5.71 -11.14
N GLU A 147 -3.70 -5.29 -12.17
CA GLU A 147 -3.95 -5.69 -13.56
C GLU A 147 -4.02 -7.20 -13.81
N LEU A 148 -3.24 -8.03 -13.09
CA LEU A 148 -3.36 -9.48 -13.24
C LEU A 148 -4.74 -10.01 -12.82
N ALA A 149 -5.47 -9.27 -12.00
CA ALA A 149 -6.83 -9.61 -11.61
C ALA A 149 -7.81 -9.57 -12.79
N TYR A 150 -7.53 -8.81 -13.85
CA TYR A 150 -8.46 -8.69 -14.98
C TYR A 150 -8.78 -10.05 -15.62
N ASN A 151 -7.75 -10.83 -15.97
CA ASN A 151 -7.89 -12.18 -16.54
C ASN A 151 -6.61 -13.03 -16.43
N GLY A 152 -5.68 -12.68 -15.54
CA GLY A 152 -4.38 -13.35 -15.38
C GLY A 152 -3.31 -12.95 -16.39
N LYS A 153 -3.60 -12.00 -17.30
CA LYS A 153 -2.65 -11.45 -18.27
C LYS A 153 -2.40 -9.96 -17.98
N VAL A 154 -1.30 -9.45 -18.52
CA VAL A 154 -0.90 -8.02 -18.46
C VAL A 154 -0.89 -7.44 -19.87
N ASN A 155 -1.09 -6.13 -20.01
CA ASN A 155 -1.11 -5.40 -21.28
C ASN A 155 -2.18 -5.89 -22.28
N VAL A 156 -3.33 -6.34 -21.78
CA VAL A 156 -4.46 -6.82 -22.60
C VAL A 156 -5.76 -6.04 -22.34
N MET A 157 -5.69 -4.98 -21.53
CA MET A 157 -6.83 -4.14 -21.21
C MET A 157 -6.94 -2.98 -22.19
N ASP A 158 -8.18 -2.58 -22.46
CA ASP A 158 -8.49 -1.35 -23.18
C ASP A 158 -8.48 -0.19 -22.18
N HIS A 159 -7.56 0.75 -22.36
CA HIS A 159 -7.37 1.90 -21.45
C HIS A 159 -8.27 3.10 -21.79
N ASN A 160 -9.33 2.87 -22.57
CA ASN A 160 -10.35 3.86 -22.94
C ASN A 160 -11.76 3.42 -22.53
N LEU A 161 -11.85 2.39 -21.66
CA LEU A 161 -13.10 1.83 -21.14
C LEU A 161 -13.11 1.94 -19.61
N LEU A 162 -14.31 2.05 -19.06
CA LEU A 162 -14.56 1.77 -17.66
C LEU A 162 -14.91 0.29 -17.48
N TYR A 163 -14.53 -0.29 -16.35
CA TYR A 163 -14.79 -1.70 -16.05
C TYR A 163 -15.75 -1.85 -14.89
N LYS A 164 -16.80 -2.65 -15.06
CA LYS A 164 -17.84 -2.88 -14.04
C LYS A 164 -17.86 -4.35 -13.62
N ILE A 165 -17.93 -4.58 -12.31
CA ILE A 165 -17.86 -5.95 -11.76
C ILE A 165 -19.20 -6.66 -11.97
N LYS A 166 -19.17 -7.81 -12.65
CA LYS A 166 -20.36 -8.62 -12.92
C LYS A 166 -20.96 -9.16 -11.62
N GLY A 167 -22.28 -9.01 -11.50
CA GLY A 167 -23.04 -9.45 -10.32
C GLY A 167 -22.90 -8.56 -9.08
N ILE A 168 -22.32 -7.35 -9.21
CA ILE A 168 -22.28 -6.35 -8.14
C ILE A 168 -22.87 -5.04 -8.67
N LYS A 169 -23.93 -4.57 -8.01
CA LYS A 169 -24.66 -3.39 -8.46
C LYS A 169 -23.78 -2.14 -8.37
N ASN A 170 -23.63 -1.46 -9.50
CA ASN A 170 -23.03 -0.13 -9.62
C ASN A 170 -21.60 0.01 -9.05
N LEU A 171 -20.82 -1.07 -9.01
CA LEU A 171 -19.42 -1.03 -8.59
C LEU A 171 -18.47 -1.21 -9.78
N HIS A 172 -17.61 -0.23 -9.98
CA HIS A 172 -16.53 -0.28 -10.96
C HIS A 172 -15.25 -0.85 -10.33
N VAL A 173 -14.38 -1.38 -11.18
CA VAL A 173 -13.02 -1.78 -10.81
C VAL A 173 -12.05 -1.02 -11.70
N PHE A 174 -11.07 -0.38 -11.09
CA PHE A 174 -9.95 0.20 -11.80
C PHE A 174 -8.73 -0.70 -11.60
N PHE A 175 -7.99 -0.96 -12.68
CA PHE A 175 -6.83 -1.83 -12.65
C PHE A 175 -5.55 -1.01 -12.75
N ARG A 176 -4.67 -1.14 -11.76
CA ARG A 176 -3.33 -0.55 -11.82
C ARG A 176 -2.56 -1.11 -13.01
N GLU A 177 -2.02 -0.25 -13.87
CA GLU A 177 -1.05 -0.65 -14.89
C GLU A 177 0.27 -1.05 -14.23
N ARG A 178 0.56 -2.36 -14.26
CA ARG A 178 1.70 -2.94 -13.53
C ARG A 178 3.04 -2.45 -14.06
N ASP A 179 3.22 -2.48 -15.37
CA ASP A 179 4.53 -2.19 -15.97
C ASP A 179 4.98 -0.74 -15.65
N ALA A 180 4.10 0.23 -15.91
CA ALA A 180 4.35 1.64 -15.58
C ALA A 180 4.61 1.83 -14.07
N SER A 181 3.76 1.26 -13.21
CA SER A 181 3.90 1.40 -11.76
C SER A 181 5.21 0.78 -11.26
N PHE A 182 5.55 -0.43 -11.70
CA PHE A 182 6.78 -1.11 -11.26
C PHE A 182 8.04 -0.42 -11.76
N ARG A 183 8.07 0.09 -13.00
CA ARG A 183 9.22 0.83 -13.52
C ARG A 183 9.45 2.14 -12.78
N ILE A 184 8.39 2.82 -12.36
CA ILE A 184 8.49 4.00 -11.48
C ILE A 184 8.98 3.58 -10.09
N LEU A 185 8.35 2.58 -9.45
CA LEU A 185 8.71 2.09 -8.11
C LEU A 185 10.17 1.61 -8.01
N SER A 186 10.64 0.92 -9.05
CA SER A 186 12.03 0.44 -9.17
C SER A 186 12.99 1.53 -9.63
N ALA A 187 12.50 2.75 -9.86
CA ALA A 187 13.23 3.90 -10.35
C ALA A 187 14.04 3.59 -11.64
N GLN A 188 13.46 2.75 -12.50
CA GLN A 188 13.84 2.62 -13.91
C GLN A 188 13.30 3.79 -14.73
N ILE A 189 12.12 4.29 -14.36
CA ILE A 189 11.58 5.57 -14.83
C ILE A 189 11.89 6.61 -13.77
N PHE A 190 12.68 7.58 -14.15
CA PHE A 190 13.17 8.63 -13.27
C PHE A 190 13.17 10.02 -13.92
N SER A 191 12.66 10.12 -15.15
CA SER A 191 12.34 11.38 -15.81
C SER A 191 10.99 11.24 -16.53
N PRO A 192 10.21 12.32 -16.70
CA PRO A 192 8.99 12.29 -17.49
C PRO A 192 9.22 11.76 -18.92
N LYS A 193 10.36 12.09 -19.52
CA LYS A 193 10.71 11.63 -20.88
C LYS A 193 10.83 10.12 -20.98
N LEU A 194 11.38 9.43 -19.96
CA LEU A 194 11.42 7.97 -19.95
C LEU A 194 10.03 7.35 -19.87
N LEU A 195 9.11 7.96 -19.12
CA LEU A 195 7.71 7.54 -19.11
C LEU A 195 7.07 7.73 -20.50
N TYR A 196 7.32 8.86 -21.17
CA TYR A 196 6.79 9.10 -22.52
C TYR A 196 7.36 8.13 -23.56
N ALA A 197 8.66 7.83 -23.47
CA ALA A 197 9.29 6.84 -24.34
C ALA A 197 8.66 5.45 -24.13
N MET A 198 8.36 5.06 -22.89
CA MET A 198 7.66 3.81 -22.58
C MET A 198 6.22 3.80 -23.13
N LEU A 199 5.50 4.91 -23.01
CA LEU A 199 4.12 5.02 -23.50
C LEU A 199 4.06 5.05 -25.04
N GLY A 200 5.08 5.61 -25.69
CA GLY A 200 5.19 5.68 -27.15
C GLY A 200 3.94 6.24 -27.80
N ALA A 201 3.41 5.52 -28.80
CA ALA A 201 2.21 5.92 -29.53
C ALA A 201 0.94 6.08 -28.65
N ARG A 202 0.89 5.46 -27.46
CA ARG A 202 -0.27 5.62 -26.55
C ARG A 202 -0.44 7.07 -26.07
N MET A 203 0.63 7.87 -26.05
CA MET A 203 0.56 9.30 -25.69
C MET A 203 -0.48 10.07 -26.51
N HIS A 204 -0.66 9.68 -27.77
CA HIS A 204 -1.55 10.32 -28.73
C HIS A 204 -2.95 9.68 -28.80
N LYS A 205 -3.21 8.65 -28.00
CA LYS A 205 -4.52 8.00 -27.92
C LYS A 205 -5.39 8.63 -26.83
N THR A 206 -6.70 8.51 -27.01
CA THR A 206 -7.71 8.86 -26.00
C THR A 206 -7.84 7.71 -24.99
N GLU A 207 -6.79 7.53 -24.21
CA GLU A 207 -6.67 6.53 -23.15
C GLU A 207 -6.25 7.20 -21.83
N TYR A 208 -6.44 6.50 -20.71
CA TYR A 208 -5.89 6.86 -19.41
C TYR A 208 -4.74 5.93 -19.02
N LEU A 209 -3.74 6.49 -18.34
CA LEU A 209 -2.71 5.75 -17.62
C LEU A 209 -3.10 5.70 -16.14
N LEU A 210 -3.21 4.51 -15.52
CA LEU A 210 -3.45 4.38 -14.08
C LEU A 210 -2.24 3.79 -13.34
N THR A 211 -1.50 4.64 -12.64
CA THR A 211 -0.41 4.21 -11.76
C THR A 211 -0.89 4.13 -10.31
N ALA A 212 -0.50 3.10 -9.57
CA ALA A 212 -0.84 2.97 -8.15
C ALA A 212 0.33 2.43 -7.34
N MET A 213 0.78 3.21 -6.35
CA MET A 213 2.08 3.05 -5.69
C MET A 213 2.02 3.48 -4.23
N ASP A 214 2.98 3.01 -3.44
CA ASP A 214 3.28 3.57 -2.12
C ASP A 214 3.77 5.02 -2.27
N GLY A 215 3.25 5.91 -1.44
CA GLY A 215 3.71 7.31 -1.41
C GLY A 215 5.14 7.43 -0.89
N GLU A 216 5.52 6.53 0.02
CA GLU A 216 6.84 6.42 0.63
C GLU A 216 7.94 6.14 -0.42
N THR A 217 7.57 5.62 -1.60
CA THR A 217 8.50 5.51 -2.74
C THR A 217 9.12 6.85 -3.10
N PHE A 218 8.34 7.93 -3.08
CA PHE A 218 8.78 9.26 -3.46
C PHE A 218 9.43 9.93 -2.25
N GLY A 219 10.77 9.88 -2.20
CA GLY A 219 11.58 10.53 -1.19
C GLY A 219 12.15 9.60 -0.12
N HIS A 220 11.33 8.76 0.53
CA HIS A 220 11.82 7.89 1.62
C HIS A 220 12.52 6.63 1.10
N HIS A 221 11.83 5.78 0.31
CA HIS A 221 12.45 4.59 -0.26
C HIS A 221 13.39 4.91 -1.44
N ARG A 222 13.06 5.93 -2.24
CA ARG A 222 13.85 6.38 -3.39
C ARG A 222 14.06 7.91 -3.31
N PRO A 223 15.08 8.38 -2.57
CA PRO A 223 15.42 9.80 -2.52
C PRO A 223 15.65 10.40 -3.91
N GLY A 224 15.01 11.53 -4.19
CA GLY A 224 15.09 12.26 -5.46
C GLY A 224 14.05 11.81 -6.51
N LEU A 225 13.35 10.70 -6.31
CA LEU A 225 12.30 10.27 -7.24
C LEU A 225 11.05 11.17 -7.17
N GLU A 226 10.85 11.87 -6.05
CA GLU A 226 9.82 12.89 -5.92
C GLU A 226 9.98 14.02 -6.96
N ASP A 227 11.22 14.35 -7.36
CA ASP A 227 11.46 15.38 -8.38
C ASP A 227 10.96 14.92 -9.75
N MET A 228 11.14 13.64 -10.09
CA MET A 228 10.55 13.05 -11.30
C MET A 228 9.03 13.21 -11.28
N LEU A 229 8.40 12.89 -10.15
CA LEU A 229 6.96 12.98 -9.99
C LEU A 229 6.46 14.42 -10.18
N PHE A 230 7.11 15.40 -9.55
CA PHE A 230 6.71 16.80 -9.67
C PHE A 230 6.95 17.35 -11.07
N ASN A 231 8.05 16.97 -11.73
CA ASN A 231 8.29 17.34 -13.12
C ASN A 231 7.22 16.76 -14.06
N LEU A 232 6.70 15.56 -13.77
CA LEU A 232 5.63 14.94 -14.53
C LEU A 232 4.30 15.69 -14.39
N TYR A 233 3.98 16.20 -13.20
CA TYR A 233 2.82 17.08 -13.02
C TYR A 233 3.02 18.45 -13.69
N ALA A 234 4.22 19.02 -13.60
CA ALA A 234 4.51 20.36 -14.08
C ALA A 234 4.53 20.49 -15.61
N ASP A 235 4.94 19.45 -16.35
CA ASP A 235 5.13 19.55 -17.80
C ASP A 235 3.82 19.49 -18.62
N LYS A 236 2.71 19.09 -17.99
CA LYS A 236 1.35 19.03 -18.55
C LYS A 236 1.16 18.15 -19.79
N LYS A 237 2.13 17.33 -20.19
CA LYS A 237 1.97 16.42 -21.34
C LYS A 237 1.00 15.28 -21.05
N LEU A 238 0.94 14.84 -19.81
CA LEU A 238 -0.12 14.00 -19.30
C LEU A 238 -1.08 14.85 -18.46
N LYS A 239 -2.37 14.83 -18.81
CA LYS A 239 -3.37 15.56 -18.04
C LYS A 239 -3.73 14.76 -16.79
N SER A 240 -3.23 15.19 -15.63
CA SER A 240 -3.52 14.54 -14.35
C SER A 240 -5.00 14.69 -13.96
N VAL A 241 -5.64 13.58 -13.61
CA VAL A 241 -7.03 13.52 -13.16
C VAL A 241 -7.18 12.52 -12.01
N THR A 242 -8.17 12.73 -11.15
CA THR A 242 -8.50 11.78 -10.07
C THR A 242 -9.18 10.54 -10.65
N ILE A 243 -9.23 9.43 -9.90
CA ILE A 243 -9.89 8.20 -10.36
C ILE A 243 -11.37 8.48 -10.65
N SER A 244 -12.06 9.23 -9.77
CA SER A 244 -13.48 9.52 -9.97
C SER A 244 -13.76 10.46 -11.14
N GLU A 245 -12.82 11.29 -11.56
CA GLU A 245 -12.97 12.11 -12.77
C GLU A 245 -13.00 11.26 -14.05
N LEU A 246 -12.47 10.03 -14.04
CA LEU A 246 -12.56 9.12 -15.19
C LEU A 246 -14.01 8.79 -15.56
N PHE A 247 -14.97 8.88 -14.63
CA PHE A 247 -16.40 8.70 -14.93
C PHE A 247 -16.98 9.81 -15.81
N GLU A 248 -16.38 11.00 -15.80
CA GLU A 248 -16.80 12.13 -16.62
C GLU A 248 -16.12 12.11 -18.00
N LEU A 249 -14.97 11.43 -18.09
CA LEU A 249 -14.13 11.37 -19.29
C LEU A 249 -14.42 10.17 -20.19
N TYR A 250 -14.94 9.09 -19.61
CA TYR A 250 -15.20 7.83 -20.31
C TYR A 250 -16.61 7.33 -20.00
N ASN A 251 -17.32 6.88 -21.04
CA ASN A 251 -18.69 6.40 -20.94
C ASN A 251 -18.87 4.93 -21.37
N LYS A 252 -17.90 4.37 -22.11
CA LYS A 252 -17.93 2.98 -22.55
C LYS A 252 -17.61 2.06 -21.38
N VAL A 253 -18.45 1.07 -21.14
CA VAL A 253 -18.32 0.15 -20.00
C VAL A 253 -18.16 -1.29 -20.49
N LYS A 254 -17.23 -2.03 -19.88
CA LYS A 254 -17.05 -3.47 -20.07
C LYS A 254 -17.29 -4.21 -18.76
N MET A 255 -18.08 -5.28 -18.83
CA MET A 255 -18.31 -6.15 -17.67
C MET A 255 -17.13 -7.10 -17.47
N VAL A 256 -16.70 -7.28 -16.22
CA VAL A 256 -15.57 -8.14 -15.86
C VAL A 256 -15.86 -8.98 -14.61
N GLU A 257 -15.13 -10.08 -14.47
CA GLU A 257 -15.10 -10.93 -13.28
C GLU A 257 -13.65 -11.02 -12.78
N PRO A 258 -13.17 -10.02 -12.04
CA PRO A 258 -11.78 -9.99 -11.64
C PRO A 258 -11.45 -11.18 -10.72
N LEU A 259 -10.24 -11.72 -10.88
CA LEU A 259 -9.66 -12.76 -10.04
C LEU A 259 -9.23 -12.19 -8.69
N ASP A 260 -9.26 -13.04 -7.66
CA ASP A 260 -8.65 -12.73 -6.37
C ASP A 260 -7.19 -12.33 -6.56
N SER A 261 -6.78 -11.21 -5.97
CA SER A 261 -5.46 -10.63 -6.24
C SER A 261 -5.01 -9.69 -5.14
N THR A 262 -3.72 -9.37 -5.18
CA THR A 262 -3.07 -8.28 -4.44
C THR A 262 -2.13 -7.57 -5.40
N TRP A 263 -1.62 -6.41 -5.01
CA TRP A 263 -0.56 -5.75 -5.78
C TRP A 263 0.78 -6.49 -5.79
N ALA A 264 0.94 -7.53 -4.96
CA ALA A 264 2.09 -8.42 -4.91
C ALA A 264 1.88 -9.71 -5.72
N LEU A 265 0.69 -9.92 -6.30
CA LEU A 265 0.33 -11.14 -7.03
C LEU A 265 1.34 -11.46 -8.15
N MET A 266 1.68 -12.74 -8.32
CA MET A 266 2.52 -13.22 -9.41
C MET A 266 1.77 -14.22 -10.29
N LYS A 267 2.19 -14.38 -11.55
CA LYS A 267 1.64 -15.42 -12.44
C LYS A 267 1.73 -16.83 -11.82
N LYS A 268 2.84 -17.12 -11.12
CA LYS A 268 3.01 -18.39 -10.38
C LYS A 268 1.94 -18.60 -9.30
N ASP A 269 1.48 -17.54 -8.64
CA ASP A 269 0.44 -17.63 -7.61
C ASP A 269 -0.92 -17.96 -8.21
N LEU A 270 -1.22 -17.45 -9.41
CA LEU A 270 -2.43 -17.80 -10.15
C LEU A 270 -2.42 -19.28 -10.54
N VAL A 271 -1.27 -19.79 -11.04
CA VAL A 271 -1.10 -21.21 -11.38
C VAL A 271 -1.27 -22.10 -10.14
N ARG A 272 -0.69 -21.69 -9.00
CA ARG A 272 -0.79 -22.39 -7.71
C ARG A 272 -2.14 -22.19 -6.99
N LYS A 273 -3.01 -21.31 -7.50
CA LYS A 273 -4.28 -20.90 -6.87
C LYS A 273 -4.09 -20.33 -5.45
N THR A 274 -3.01 -19.60 -5.23
CA THR A 274 -2.66 -18.96 -3.95
C THR A 274 -2.50 -17.45 -4.10
N PRO A 275 -3.55 -16.71 -4.51
CA PRO A 275 -3.45 -15.28 -4.86
C PRO A 275 -3.03 -14.38 -3.68
N PHE A 276 -3.12 -14.91 -2.46
CA PHE A 276 -2.79 -14.24 -1.21
C PHE A 276 -1.55 -14.83 -0.52
N SER A 277 -0.69 -15.54 -1.24
CA SER A 277 0.47 -16.29 -0.69
C SER A 277 1.37 -15.47 0.24
N ARG A 278 1.50 -14.15 0.01
CA ARG A 278 2.26 -13.23 0.86
C ARG A 278 1.64 -12.95 2.23
N TRP A 279 0.33 -13.17 2.43
CA TRP A 279 -0.34 -13.02 3.74
C TRP A 279 -0.93 -14.33 4.25
N HIS A 280 -1.13 -15.29 3.36
CA HIS A 280 -1.71 -16.59 3.68
C HIS A 280 -1.23 -17.63 2.68
N ASN A 281 -0.26 -18.42 3.13
CA ASN A 281 0.27 -19.56 2.40
C ASN A 281 0.04 -20.79 3.27
N PRO A 282 -0.81 -21.75 2.85
CA PRO A 282 -1.06 -22.96 3.63
C PRO A 282 0.20 -23.80 3.91
N ALA A 283 1.24 -23.68 3.06
CA ALA A 283 2.52 -24.33 3.27
C ALA A 283 3.46 -23.56 4.21
N ASN A 284 3.11 -22.34 4.62
CA ASN A 284 3.86 -21.57 5.61
C ASN A 284 3.30 -21.85 7.02
N PRO A 285 4.00 -22.64 7.87
CA PRO A 285 3.56 -22.97 9.22
C PRO A 285 3.44 -21.76 10.14
N ILE A 286 4.10 -20.63 9.84
CA ILE A 286 3.97 -19.38 10.59
C ILE A 286 2.63 -18.72 10.25
N HIS A 287 2.30 -18.56 8.96
CA HIS A 287 1.00 -18.03 8.52
C HIS A 287 -0.16 -18.83 9.10
N VAL A 288 -0.09 -20.16 9.05
CA VAL A 288 -1.15 -21.03 9.58
C VAL A 288 -1.41 -20.71 11.06
N LYS A 289 -0.35 -20.58 11.87
CA LYS A 289 -0.48 -20.29 13.31
C LYS A 289 -0.90 -18.85 13.58
N GLN A 290 -0.41 -17.87 12.82
CA GLN A 290 -0.84 -16.47 12.94
C GLN A 290 -2.35 -16.33 12.68
N TRP A 291 -2.87 -16.99 11.64
CA TRP A 291 -4.31 -16.97 11.36
C TRP A 291 -5.13 -17.74 12.40
N GLN A 292 -4.63 -18.87 12.92
CA GLN A 292 -5.26 -19.55 14.06
C GLN A 292 -5.36 -18.64 15.29
N LEU A 293 -4.29 -17.91 15.61
CA LEU A 293 -4.26 -16.97 16.74
C LEU A 293 -5.22 -15.78 16.51
N THR A 294 -5.29 -15.29 15.28
CA THR A 294 -6.22 -14.22 14.87
C THR A 294 -7.67 -14.63 15.06
N TYR A 295 -8.06 -15.80 14.53
CA TYR A 295 -9.42 -16.30 14.68
C TYR A 295 -9.75 -16.62 16.14
N LEU A 296 -8.79 -17.09 16.93
CA LEU A 296 -8.96 -17.27 18.38
C LEU A 296 -9.24 -15.94 19.07
N ALA A 297 -8.47 -14.89 18.78
CA ALA A 297 -8.66 -13.55 19.35
C ALA A 297 -10.04 -12.97 18.99
N ILE A 298 -10.46 -13.07 17.73
CA ILE A 298 -11.80 -12.64 17.29
C ILE A 298 -12.90 -13.45 17.98
N LYS A 299 -12.74 -14.78 18.05
CA LYS A 299 -13.72 -15.68 18.67
C LYS A 299 -13.92 -15.37 20.15
N GLU A 300 -12.84 -15.23 20.91
CA GLU A 300 -12.93 -14.92 22.35
C GLU A 300 -13.46 -13.51 22.58
N PHE A 301 -13.07 -12.54 21.74
CA PHE A 301 -13.62 -11.19 21.80
C PHE A 301 -15.14 -11.16 21.61
N ASN A 302 -15.66 -11.93 20.65
CA ASN A 302 -17.09 -11.97 20.35
C ASN A 302 -17.96 -12.55 21.48
N LYS A 303 -17.37 -13.16 22.52
CA LYS A 303 -18.08 -13.60 23.72
C LYS A 303 -18.31 -12.46 24.72
N ILE A 304 -17.67 -11.32 24.54
CA ILE A 304 -17.77 -10.18 25.46
C ILE A 304 -19.03 -9.38 25.13
N GLY A 305 -19.89 -9.17 26.13
CA GLY A 305 -21.04 -8.27 25.98
C GLY A 305 -20.60 -6.81 25.86
N PHE A 306 -21.21 -6.06 24.93
CA PHE A 306 -20.82 -4.66 24.65
C PHE A 306 -20.95 -3.70 25.85
N LYS A 307 -21.77 -4.04 26.85
CA LYS A 307 -21.96 -3.25 28.08
C LYS A 307 -20.84 -3.43 29.12
N GLN A 308 -19.94 -4.40 28.92
CA GLN A 308 -18.90 -4.71 29.89
C GLN A 308 -17.81 -3.62 29.89
N LYS A 309 -17.38 -3.18 31.09
CA LYS A 309 -16.45 -2.05 31.28
C LYS A 309 -15.14 -2.17 30.48
N PHE A 310 -14.64 -3.39 30.27
CA PHE A 310 -13.39 -3.63 29.55
C PHE A 310 -13.55 -3.74 28.03
N TYR A 311 -14.79 -3.82 27.52
CA TYR A 311 -15.07 -3.98 26.08
C TYR A 311 -14.33 -2.96 25.21
N PRO A 312 -14.35 -1.64 25.49
CA PRO A 312 -13.67 -0.65 24.64
C PRO A 312 -12.17 -0.86 24.54
N LYS A 313 -11.53 -1.24 25.66
CA LYS A 313 -10.09 -1.48 25.72
C LYS A 313 -9.72 -2.70 24.88
N VAL A 314 -10.36 -3.83 25.12
CA VAL A 314 -10.07 -5.08 24.38
C VAL A 314 -10.40 -4.91 22.90
N ARG A 315 -11.51 -4.25 22.58
CA ARG A 315 -11.89 -4.00 21.20
C ARG A 315 -10.83 -3.18 20.46
N LYS A 316 -10.29 -2.14 21.08
CA LYS A 316 -9.19 -1.35 20.52
C LYS A 316 -7.92 -2.18 20.31
N MET A 317 -7.58 -3.05 21.27
CA MET A 317 -6.43 -3.95 21.14
C MET A 317 -6.61 -4.89 19.95
N LEU A 318 -7.77 -5.55 19.83
CA LEU A 318 -8.06 -6.42 18.69
C LEU A 318 -8.05 -5.66 17.36
N ASP A 319 -8.63 -4.45 17.33
CA ASP A 319 -8.67 -3.63 16.11
C ASP A 319 -7.26 -3.31 15.58
N GLN A 320 -6.28 -3.12 16.47
CA GLN A 320 -4.88 -2.86 16.10
C GLN A 320 -4.14 -4.15 15.74
N ALA A 321 -4.32 -5.21 16.52
CA ALA A 321 -3.59 -6.47 16.43
C ALA A 321 -3.82 -7.25 15.13
N ILE A 322 -4.84 -6.91 14.33
CA ILE A 322 -5.16 -7.59 13.07
C ILE A 322 -4.52 -6.95 11.82
N HIS A 323 -3.60 -5.99 12.01
CA HIS A 323 -2.90 -5.32 10.92
C HIS A 323 -2.15 -6.30 9.98
N SER A 324 -2.08 -6.00 8.68
CA SER A 324 -1.57 -6.92 7.65
C SER A 324 -0.07 -7.19 7.74
N ASP A 325 0.70 -6.25 8.32
CA ASP A 325 2.16 -6.25 8.25
C ASP A 325 2.77 -7.52 8.82
N GLN A 326 2.24 -8.03 9.94
CA GLN A 326 2.78 -9.22 10.61
C GLN A 326 2.75 -10.47 9.72
N TYR A 327 1.77 -10.60 8.84
CA TYR A 327 1.67 -11.73 7.91
C TYR A 327 2.59 -11.50 6.71
N TRP A 328 2.67 -10.27 6.21
CA TRP A 328 3.56 -9.95 5.09
C TRP A 328 5.03 -10.23 5.44
N TRP A 329 5.48 -9.78 6.61
CA TRP A 329 6.85 -10.02 7.10
C TRP A 329 7.11 -11.51 7.37
N ALA A 330 6.07 -12.29 7.72
CA ALA A 330 6.16 -13.74 7.89
C ALA A 330 6.28 -14.52 6.57
N SER A 331 6.07 -13.87 5.43
CA SER A 331 6.18 -14.52 4.12
C SER A 331 7.61 -14.83 3.70
N ALA A 332 8.59 -14.07 4.21
CA ALA A 332 9.98 -14.06 3.76
C ALA A 332 10.12 -13.80 2.25
N GLN A 333 9.20 -13.01 1.67
CA GLN A 333 9.17 -12.79 0.23
C GLN A 333 8.83 -11.33 -0.16
N PRO A 334 9.83 -10.48 -0.44
CA PRO A 334 11.27 -10.73 -0.28
C PRO A 334 11.79 -10.32 1.11
N TRP A 335 10.93 -9.82 1.99
CA TRP A 335 11.37 -9.24 3.26
C TRP A 335 10.95 -10.11 4.45
N TRP A 336 11.77 -10.05 5.50
CA TRP A 336 11.61 -10.81 6.73
C TRP A 336 12.01 -9.96 7.95
N SER A 337 11.20 -9.99 9.00
CA SER A 337 11.49 -9.34 10.29
C SER A 337 10.83 -10.13 11.41
N ILE A 338 11.65 -10.71 12.27
CA ILE A 338 11.18 -11.44 13.46
C ILE A 338 10.46 -10.47 14.40
N GLU A 339 10.90 -9.23 14.50
CA GLU A 339 10.30 -8.19 15.34
C GLU A 339 8.85 -7.90 14.92
N MET A 340 8.58 -7.81 13.62
CA MET A 340 7.22 -7.57 13.12
C MET A 340 6.32 -8.80 13.29
N ILE A 341 6.89 -10.00 13.13
CA ILE A 341 6.17 -11.27 13.33
C ILE A 341 5.82 -11.46 14.82
N GLU A 342 6.80 -11.27 15.71
CA GLU A 342 6.65 -11.35 17.16
C GLU A 342 5.66 -10.31 17.65
N GLY A 343 5.83 -9.05 17.25
CA GLY A 343 4.98 -7.94 17.69
C GLY A 343 3.51 -8.20 17.39
N GLY A 344 3.17 -8.57 16.15
CA GLY A 344 1.79 -8.87 15.77
C GLY A 344 1.22 -10.09 16.50
N ALA A 345 2.01 -11.17 16.62
CA ALA A 345 1.58 -12.36 17.37
C ALA A 345 1.38 -12.06 18.86
N LYS A 346 2.24 -11.23 19.45
CA LYS A 346 2.15 -10.79 20.83
C LYS A 346 0.91 -9.93 21.07
N GLU A 347 0.61 -8.97 20.19
CA GLU A 347 -0.58 -8.13 20.27
C GLU A 347 -1.87 -8.98 20.27
N LEU A 348 -1.94 -10.01 19.42
CA LEU A 348 -3.07 -10.94 19.38
C LEU A 348 -3.15 -11.80 20.65
N MET A 349 -2.02 -12.34 21.12
CA MET A 349 -1.97 -13.11 22.37
C MET A 349 -2.43 -12.25 23.56
N ASP A 350 -1.87 -11.05 23.73
CA ASP A 350 -2.21 -10.13 24.81
C ASP A 350 -3.69 -9.73 24.76
N THR A 351 -4.24 -9.58 23.55
CA THR A 351 -5.68 -9.38 23.34
C THR A 351 -6.50 -10.53 23.92
N VAL A 352 -6.11 -11.80 23.71
CA VAL A 352 -6.81 -12.95 24.32
C VAL A 352 -6.65 -12.97 25.84
N LEU A 353 -5.44 -12.70 26.35
CA LEU A 353 -5.12 -12.82 27.77
C LEU A 353 -5.89 -11.81 28.63
N VAL A 354 -6.09 -10.60 28.12
CA VAL A 354 -6.80 -9.53 28.84
C VAL A 354 -8.32 -9.75 28.92
N ILE A 355 -8.87 -10.67 28.12
CA ILE A 355 -10.31 -11.00 28.15
C ILE A 355 -10.61 -11.79 29.43
N PRO A 356 -11.44 -11.25 30.36
CA PRO A 356 -11.79 -11.94 31.60
C PRO A 356 -12.61 -13.20 31.37
N SER A 357 -13.52 -13.18 30.38
CA SER A 357 -14.39 -14.31 30.03
C SER A 357 -13.73 -15.38 29.15
N ALA A 358 -12.48 -15.17 28.71
CA ALA A 358 -11.78 -16.15 27.90
C ALA A 358 -11.38 -17.35 28.76
N SER A 359 -11.72 -18.56 28.30
CA SER A 359 -11.43 -19.80 29.03
C SER A 359 -9.93 -19.99 29.27
N LYS A 360 -9.55 -20.70 30.35
CA LYS A 360 -8.15 -21.07 30.61
C LYS A 360 -7.51 -21.75 29.40
N LYS A 361 -8.23 -22.68 28.76
CA LYS A 361 -7.81 -23.36 27.52
C LYS A 361 -7.53 -22.39 26.36
N ALA A 362 -8.37 -21.36 26.16
CA ALA A 362 -8.14 -20.37 25.11
C ALA A 362 -6.89 -19.52 25.39
N LYS A 363 -6.66 -19.14 26.65
CA LYS A 363 -5.46 -18.39 27.05
C LYS A 363 -4.18 -19.22 26.89
N GLU A 364 -4.23 -20.50 27.26
CA GLU A 364 -3.13 -21.44 27.05
C GLU A 364 -2.87 -21.67 25.55
N GLN A 365 -3.91 -21.84 24.74
CA GLN A 365 -3.78 -21.98 23.30
C GLN A 365 -3.16 -20.72 22.65
N ALA A 366 -3.55 -19.52 23.09
CA ALA A 366 -2.97 -18.28 22.58
C ALA A 366 -1.46 -18.19 22.89
N LYS A 367 -1.05 -18.52 24.12
CA LYS A 367 0.37 -18.57 24.52
C LYS A 367 1.14 -19.60 23.70
N LYS A 368 0.57 -20.80 23.52
CA LYS A 368 1.18 -21.87 22.73
C LYS A 368 1.39 -21.45 21.27
N LEU A 369 0.37 -20.88 20.62
CA LEU A 369 0.47 -20.40 19.25
C LEU A 369 1.54 -19.31 19.10
N TYR A 370 1.57 -18.35 20.02
CA TYR A 370 2.60 -17.31 20.05
C TYR A 370 4.02 -17.90 20.17
N GLN A 371 4.23 -18.83 21.09
CA GLN A 371 5.51 -19.52 21.26
C GLN A 371 5.91 -20.28 20.00
N GLU A 372 5.00 -21.05 19.42
CA GLU A 372 5.28 -21.82 18.20
C GLU A 372 5.58 -20.94 16.98
N ILE A 373 4.91 -19.79 16.84
CA ILE A 373 5.21 -18.77 15.82
C ILE A 373 6.67 -18.31 15.97
N LEU A 374 7.07 -17.95 17.19
CA LEU A 374 8.43 -17.50 17.48
C LEU A 374 9.47 -18.60 17.26
N TYR A 375 9.25 -19.80 17.81
CA TYR A 375 10.15 -20.93 17.62
C TYR A 375 10.35 -21.27 16.15
N THR A 376 9.26 -21.29 15.36
CA THR A 376 9.32 -21.54 13.92
C THR A 376 10.08 -20.42 13.21
N SER A 377 9.84 -19.16 13.57
CA SER A 377 10.52 -18.00 12.98
C SER A 377 12.02 -18.03 13.22
N PHE A 378 12.47 -18.32 14.45
CA PHE A 378 13.88 -18.48 14.76
C PHE A 378 14.49 -19.71 14.09
N ALA A 379 13.76 -20.82 14.00
CA ALA A 379 14.23 -22.02 13.29
C ALA A 379 14.45 -21.74 11.80
N TRP A 380 13.54 -21.00 11.16
CA TRP A 380 13.69 -20.57 9.77
C TRP A 380 14.90 -19.66 9.56
N GLN A 381 15.11 -18.69 10.45
CA GLN A 381 16.27 -17.80 10.40
C GLN A 381 17.58 -18.59 10.54
N ARG A 382 17.66 -19.50 11.52
CA ARG A 382 18.89 -20.25 11.82
C ARG A 382 19.23 -21.32 10.79
N SER A 383 18.23 -21.87 10.10
CA SER A 383 18.42 -22.90 9.07
C SER A 383 18.77 -22.34 7.70
N GLY A 384 18.80 -21.01 7.52
CA GLY A 384 18.97 -20.38 6.20
C GLY A 384 17.72 -20.47 5.31
N LYS A 385 16.58 -20.94 5.83
CA LYS A 385 15.34 -21.06 5.06
C LYS A 385 14.83 -19.69 4.59
N VAL A 386 14.99 -18.67 5.42
CA VAL A 386 14.64 -17.28 5.08
C VAL A 386 15.45 -16.83 3.86
N ASP A 387 16.77 -16.98 3.89
CA ASP A 387 17.65 -16.54 2.81
C ASP A 387 17.31 -17.24 1.48
N GLN A 388 16.96 -18.54 1.54
CA GLN A 388 16.47 -19.27 0.37
C GLN A 388 15.19 -18.65 -0.20
N LEU A 389 14.18 -18.40 0.64
CA LEU A 389 12.89 -17.86 0.21
C LEU A 389 13.00 -16.43 -0.32
N VAL A 390 13.85 -15.61 0.30
CA VAL A 390 14.14 -14.25 -0.12
C VAL A 390 14.81 -14.27 -1.49
N LYS A 391 15.85 -15.08 -1.67
CA LYS A 391 16.56 -15.21 -2.96
C LYS A 391 15.65 -15.67 -4.09
N GLU A 392 14.84 -16.72 -3.87
CA GLU A 392 13.86 -17.21 -4.86
C GLU A 392 12.85 -16.12 -5.24
N SER A 393 12.45 -15.27 -4.28
CA SER A 393 11.54 -14.15 -4.53
C SER A 393 12.22 -13.00 -5.28
N ASP A 394 13.45 -12.66 -4.94
CA ASP A 394 14.21 -11.60 -5.58
C ASP A 394 14.55 -11.96 -7.02
N GLU A 395 14.89 -13.21 -7.32
CA GLU A 395 15.09 -13.67 -8.70
C GLU A 395 13.83 -13.49 -9.55
N ASP A 396 12.64 -13.80 -9.01
CA ASP A 396 11.36 -13.59 -9.71
C ASP A 396 11.04 -12.11 -9.95
N VAL A 397 11.38 -11.23 -8.99
CA VAL A 397 11.22 -9.78 -9.10
C VAL A 397 12.25 -9.21 -10.09
N THR A 398 13.47 -9.70 -10.05
CA THR A 398 14.59 -9.29 -10.92
C THR A 398 14.34 -9.70 -12.37
N GLN A 399 13.83 -10.91 -12.63
CA GLN A 399 13.45 -11.34 -13.98
C GLN A 399 12.37 -10.46 -14.62
N ARG A 400 11.55 -9.76 -13.82
CA ARG A 400 10.59 -8.76 -14.32
C ARG A 400 11.26 -7.43 -14.67
N ILE A 401 12.26 -7.04 -13.90
CA ILE A 401 13.00 -5.78 -14.07
C ILE A 401 13.94 -5.84 -15.29
N VAL A 402 14.57 -7.00 -15.54
CA VAL A 402 15.65 -7.12 -16.54
C VAL A 402 15.15 -7.26 -17.98
N LYS A 403 13.91 -7.73 -18.21
CA LYS A 403 13.45 -8.09 -19.57
C LYS A 403 13.28 -6.93 -20.56
N GLN A 404 13.35 -5.68 -20.12
CA GLN A 404 13.42 -4.53 -21.02
C GLN A 404 14.25 -3.41 -20.38
N GLN A 405 15.57 -3.47 -20.55
CA GLN A 405 16.43 -2.29 -20.34
C GLN A 405 15.93 -1.17 -21.26
N THR A 406 15.23 -0.20 -20.67
CA THR A 406 14.95 1.07 -21.33
C THR A 406 16.29 1.77 -21.56
N PHE A 407 16.66 2.00 -22.82
CA PHE A 407 17.83 2.80 -23.18
C PHE A 407 17.70 4.20 -22.58
N ILE A 408 18.66 4.59 -21.73
CA ILE A 408 18.70 5.90 -21.08
C ILE A 408 19.68 6.79 -21.84
N PRO A 409 19.29 7.98 -22.32
CA PRO A 409 20.24 8.93 -22.86
C PRO A 409 21.24 9.38 -21.78
N LYS A 410 22.54 9.18 -22.02
CA LYS A 410 23.66 9.53 -21.11
C LYS A 410 23.49 10.90 -20.42
N LYS A 411 23.09 11.93 -21.18
CA LYS A 411 22.88 13.30 -20.70
C LYS A 411 21.81 13.45 -19.60
N GLU A 412 20.76 12.62 -19.61
CA GLU A 412 19.74 12.65 -18.55
C GLU A 412 20.22 11.98 -17.27
N LEU A 413 20.97 10.89 -17.41
CA LEU A 413 21.57 10.16 -16.29
C LEU A 413 22.60 11.05 -15.57
N GLU A 414 23.44 11.77 -16.31
CA GLU A 414 24.40 12.73 -15.77
C GLU A 414 23.72 13.87 -14.99
N ARG A 415 22.63 14.45 -15.52
CA ARG A 415 21.88 15.51 -14.84
C ARG A 415 21.30 15.05 -13.51
N MET A 416 20.80 13.83 -13.45
CA MET A 416 20.28 13.25 -12.22
C MET A 416 21.35 12.97 -11.19
N ILE A 417 22.46 12.35 -11.60
CA ILE A 417 23.59 12.12 -10.70
C ILE A 417 24.07 13.45 -10.13
N HIS A 418 24.10 14.51 -10.94
CA HIS A 418 24.44 15.85 -10.46
C HIS A 418 23.45 16.38 -9.41
N GLN A 419 22.13 16.27 -9.64
CA GLN A 419 21.12 16.66 -8.66
C GLN A 419 21.21 15.85 -7.36
N LEU A 420 21.38 14.54 -7.45
CA LEU A 420 21.55 13.66 -6.29
C LEU A 420 22.84 13.99 -5.53
N LYS A 421 23.94 14.32 -6.21
CA LYS A 421 25.17 14.79 -5.56
C LYS A 421 24.93 16.07 -4.75
N LYS A 422 24.14 17.02 -5.28
CA LYS A 422 23.74 18.23 -4.55
C LYS A 422 22.88 17.90 -3.32
N GLN A 423 21.88 17.03 -3.47
CA GLN A 423 21.03 16.59 -2.36
C GLN A 423 21.82 15.85 -1.27
N MET A 424 22.75 14.97 -1.67
CA MET A 424 23.66 14.26 -0.77
C MET A 424 24.49 15.25 0.06
N GLN A 425 25.05 16.28 -0.58
CA GLN A 425 25.80 17.33 0.11
C GLN A 425 24.93 18.15 1.06
N THR A 426 23.70 18.50 0.66
CA THR A 426 22.75 19.20 1.54
C THR A 426 22.40 18.35 2.76
N ALA A 427 22.11 17.07 2.58
CA ALA A 427 21.83 16.14 3.68
C ALA A 427 23.03 16.01 4.63
N ALA A 428 24.24 15.84 4.08
CA ALA A 428 25.46 15.75 4.89
C ALA A 428 25.72 17.05 5.68
N LYS A 429 25.52 18.23 5.08
CA LYS A 429 25.65 19.53 5.77
C LYS A 429 24.64 19.70 6.89
N ALA A 430 23.46 19.12 6.76
CA ALA A 430 22.44 19.07 7.80
C ALA A 430 22.68 17.98 8.86
N LEU A 431 23.84 17.30 8.82
CA LEU A 431 24.19 16.15 9.67
C LEU A 431 23.26 14.93 9.51
N GLU A 432 22.51 14.86 8.40
CA GLU A 432 21.66 13.73 8.03
C GLU A 432 22.48 12.64 7.32
N TYR A 433 23.50 12.10 8.00
CA TYR A 433 24.50 11.21 7.38
C TYR A 433 23.91 9.92 6.79
N GLU A 434 22.91 9.32 7.42
CA GLU A 434 22.23 8.13 6.89
C GLU A 434 21.54 8.43 5.56
N ARG A 435 20.89 9.59 5.46
CA ARG A 435 20.23 10.03 4.24
C ARG A 435 21.26 10.33 3.14
N ALA A 436 22.37 10.96 3.49
CA ALA A 436 23.48 11.14 2.57
C ALA A 436 24.02 9.79 2.06
N ALA A 437 24.14 8.78 2.93
CA ALA A 437 24.57 7.44 2.54
C ALA A 437 23.56 6.72 1.61
N GLN A 438 22.26 6.87 1.84
CA GLN A 438 21.22 6.36 0.94
C GLN A 438 21.29 7.00 -0.45
N ILE A 439 21.43 8.33 -0.51
CA ILE A 439 21.58 9.06 -1.78
C ILE A 439 22.87 8.63 -2.48
N ARG A 440 23.98 8.45 -1.75
CA ARG A 440 25.25 7.93 -2.29
C ARG A 440 25.08 6.55 -2.92
N ASN A 441 24.40 5.62 -2.24
CA ASN A 441 24.16 4.29 -2.79
C ASN A 441 23.31 4.37 -4.07
N ARG A 442 22.32 5.27 -4.11
CA ARG A 442 21.53 5.50 -5.32
C ARG A 442 22.36 6.10 -6.47
N ILE A 443 23.29 7.01 -6.18
CA ILE A 443 24.22 7.54 -7.19
C ILE A 443 25.04 6.40 -7.79
N ARG A 444 25.58 5.50 -6.96
CA ARG A 444 26.33 4.33 -7.43
C ARG A 444 25.51 3.43 -8.36
N GLU A 445 24.27 3.12 -8.00
CA GLU A 445 23.36 2.34 -8.87
C GLU A 445 23.11 3.00 -10.24
N LEU A 446 23.16 4.33 -10.32
CA LEU A 446 22.99 5.09 -11.55
C LEU A 446 24.30 5.21 -12.35
N GLU A 447 25.44 5.35 -11.67
CA GLU A 447 26.78 5.35 -12.28
C GLU A 447 27.11 3.99 -12.92
N GLU A 448 26.62 2.88 -12.37
CA GLU A 448 26.72 1.54 -12.98
C GLU A 448 25.92 1.38 -14.29
N LYS A 449 25.06 2.35 -14.62
CA LYS A 449 24.24 2.38 -15.85
C LYS A 449 24.72 3.40 -16.90
N LEU A 450 25.73 4.22 -16.56
CA LEU A 450 26.42 5.14 -17.47
C LEU A 450 27.42 4.38 -18.35
#